data_AF-A0A921N186-F1
#
_entry.id   AF-A0A921N186-F1
#
_cell.length_a   1.000
_cell.length_b   1.000
_cell.length_c   1.000
_cell.angle_alpha   90.00
_cell.angle_beta   90.00
_cell.angle_gamma   90.00
#
_symmetry.space_group_name_H-M   'P 1'
#
loop_
_entity.id
_entity.type
_entity.pdbx_description
1 polymer ?
#
loop_
_entity_poly.entity_id
_entity_poly.type
_entity_poly.pdbx_seq_one_letter_code
_entity_poly.pdbx_strand_id
1 'polypeptide(L)' 'MKSIINLKEIEPMIRVCPYCSNINVDKLKKTIGEENVKTGCIGACRSFSKEAVGRIDGELVIKQTEEEFLEFAKNNK' A
#
# COMPACT_ATOMS: atom_id res chain seq x y z
N MET A 1 20.76 19.45 24.78
CA MET A 1 19.43 19.09 24.24
C MET A 1 19.66 18.37 22.92
N LYS A 2 19.80 17.04 22.96
CA LYS A 2 19.96 16.23 21.75
C LYS A 2 18.57 15.93 21.22
N SER A 3 18.26 16.47 20.05
CA SER A 3 17.12 16.09 19.23
C SER A 3 17.14 14.56 19.03
N ILE A 4 16.35 13.84 19.81
CA ILE A 4 15.91 12.49 19.47
C ILE A 4 14.60 12.67 18.73
N ILE A 5 14.75 13.07 17.47
CA ILE A 5 13.81 12.70 16.42
C ILE A 5 13.64 11.18 16.55
N ASN A 6 12.47 10.77 17.04
CA ASN A 6 12.05 9.37 17.01
C ASN A 6 11.98 8.97 15.53
N LEU A 7 13.09 8.46 15.01
CA LEU A 7 13.20 7.67 13.79
C LEU A 7 12.49 6.34 14.02
N LYS A 8 11.20 6.38 14.36
CA LYS A 8 10.33 5.21 14.30
C LYS A 8 10.10 4.96 12.80
N GLU A 9 11.08 4.27 12.22
CA GLU A 9 10.93 3.32 11.13
C GLU A 9 9.84 3.71 10.14
N ILE A 10 10.18 4.60 9.20
CA ILE A 10 9.37 4.84 7.99
C ILE A 10 9.65 3.67 7.03
N GLU A 11 9.36 2.45 7.46
CA GLU A 11 9.24 1.36 6.51
C GLU A 11 7.96 1.61 5.72
N PRO A 12 8.01 1.61 4.38
CA PRO A 12 6.81 1.79 3.59
C PRO A 12 5.91 0.58 3.85
N MET A 13 4.87 0.78 4.65
CA MET A 13 3.93 -0.25 5.05
C MET A 13 3.24 -0.85 3.83
N ILE A 14 3.08 -0.10 2.73
CA ILE A 14 2.23 -0.53 1.62
C ILE A 14 3.05 -0.75 0.36
N ARG A 15 2.99 -1.97 -0.17
CA ARG A 15 3.60 -2.37 -1.44
C ARG A 15 2.53 -2.78 -2.45
N VAL A 16 2.42 -2.04 -3.54
CA VAL A 16 1.42 -2.30 -4.60
C VAL A 16 2.06 -2.41 -5.97
N CYS A 17 1.51 -3.25 -6.84
CA CYS A 17 1.97 -3.39 -8.22
C CYS A 17 1.13 -2.50 -9.15
N PRO A 18 1.66 -1.38 -9.69
CA PRO A 18 0.87 -0.49 -10.55
C PRO A 18 0.24 -1.16 -11.77
N TYR A 19 0.79 -2.30 -12.21
CA TYR A 19 0.37 -2.99 -13.42
C TYR A 19 -0.65 -4.11 -13.18
N CYS A 20 -0.55 -4.82 -12.06
CA CYS A 20 -1.37 -6.01 -11.82
C CYS A 20 -2.31 -5.85 -10.64
N SER A 21 -2.12 -4.83 -9.81
CA SER A 21 -2.91 -4.63 -8.60
C SER A 21 -4.24 -3.94 -8.82
N ASN A 22 -4.51 -3.46 -10.04
CA ASN A 22 -5.72 -2.70 -10.39
C ASN A 22 -6.05 -1.56 -9.39
N ILE A 23 -5.01 -0.98 -8.78
CA ILE A 23 -5.09 0.12 -7.80
C ILE A 23 -4.43 1.35 -8.41
N ASN A 24 -5.10 2.48 -8.32
CA ASN A 24 -4.52 3.75 -8.70
C ASN A 24 -3.52 4.21 -7.63
N VAL A 25 -2.24 4.00 -7.93
CA VAL A 25 -1.14 4.39 -7.05
C VAL A 25 -1.15 5.89 -6.78
N ASP A 26 -1.59 6.71 -7.73
CA ASP A 26 -1.64 8.18 -7.57
C ASP A 26 -2.65 8.60 -6.48
N LYS A 27 -3.84 7.99 -6.49
CA LYS A 27 -4.83 8.18 -5.41
C LYS A 27 -4.32 7.63 -4.09
N LEU A 28 -3.74 6.44 -4.10
CA LEU A 28 -3.18 5.80 -2.91
C LEU A 28 -2.14 6.73 -2.25
N LYS A 29 -1.18 7.21 -3.04
CA LYS A 29 -0.16 8.18 -2.64
C LYS A 29 -0.78 9.48 -2.09
N LYS A 30 -1.84 10.01 -2.70
CA LYS A 30 -2.56 11.18 -2.17
C LYS A 30 -3.28 10.92 -0.85
N THR A 31 -3.80 9.71 -0.63
CA THR A 31 -4.60 9.39 0.56
C THR A 31 -3.75 9.04 1.78
N ILE A 32 -2.69 8.25 1.60
CA ILE A 32 -1.84 7.75 2.70
C ILE A 32 -0.42 8.34 2.72
N GLY A 33 -0.03 9.09 1.68
CA GLY A 33 1.29 9.69 1.55
C GLY A 33 2.25 8.83 0.72
N GLU A 34 3.01 9.47 -0.16
CA GLU A 34 3.95 8.79 -1.06
C GLU A 34 5.06 8.02 -0.31
N GLU A 35 5.44 8.53 0.86
CA GLU A 35 6.44 7.93 1.74
C GLU A 35 6.02 6.55 2.30
N ASN A 36 4.72 6.30 2.40
CA ASN A 36 4.16 5.02 2.89
C ASN A 36 3.87 4.02 1.76
N VAL A 37 4.01 4.45 0.49
CA VAL A 37 3.64 3.67 -0.69
C VAL A 37 4.86 3.29 -1.51
N LYS A 38 5.14 1.99 -1.57
CA LYS A 38 6.17 1.40 -2.43
C LYS A 38 5.54 0.72 -3.63
N THR A 39 5.89 1.16 -4.83
CA THR A 39 5.49 0.46 -6.05
C THR A 39 6.43 -0.70 -6.32
N GLY A 40 5.90 -1.91 -6.51
CA GLY A 40 6.67 -3.06 -6.91
C GLY A 40 5.84 -4.32 -7.09
N CYS A 41 6.44 -5.33 -7.71
CA CYS A 41 5.77 -6.63 -7.88
C CYS A 41 5.50 -7.26 -6.51
N ILE A 42 4.24 -7.69 -6.29
CA ILE A 42 3.81 -8.39 -5.07
C ILE A 42 3.89 -9.92 -5.22
N GLY A 43 4.15 -10.43 -6.44
CA GLY A 43 4.26 -11.87 -6.73
C GLY A 43 2.95 -12.66 -6.66
N ALA A 44 1.90 -12.11 -6.04
CA ALA A 44 0.59 -12.75 -5.85
C ALA A 44 -0.52 -12.23 -6.79
N CYS A 45 -0.25 -11.17 -7.55
CA CYS A 45 -1.25 -10.50 -8.39
C CYS A 45 -1.74 -11.33 -9.58
N ARG A 46 -1.00 -12.36 -10.02
CA ARG A 46 -1.40 -13.19 -11.17
C ARG A 46 -2.72 -13.95 -10.94
N SER A 47 -3.07 -14.23 -9.70
CA SER A 47 -4.32 -14.90 -9.36
C SER A 47 -5.52 -13.94 -9.27
N PHE A 48 -5.28 -12.63 -9.26
CA PHE A 48 -6.27 -11.60 -8.98
C PHE A 48 -6.15 -10.46 -10.01
N SER A 49 -6.59 -10.72 -11.24
CA SER A 49 -6.47 -9.75 -12.34
C SER A 49 -7.57 -8.68 -12.36
N LYS A 50 -8.65 -8.84 -11.59
CA LYS A 50 -9.77 -7.88 -11.53
C LYS A 50 -9.88 -7.12 -10.21
N GLU A 51 -9.26 -7.65 -9.17
CA GLU A 51 -9.37 -7.15 -7.80
C GLU A 51 -8.21 -6.20 -7.45
N ALA A 52 -8.47 -5.31 -6.49
CA ALA A 52 -7.49 -4.43 -5.89
C ALA A 52 -6.58 -5.25 -4.96
N VAL A 53 -5.37 -5.56 -5.40
CA VAL A 53 -4.43 -6.39 -4.61
C VAL A 53 -3.17 -5.64 -4.23
N GLY A 54 -2.85 -5.65 -2.95
CA GLY A 54 -1.64 -5.02 -2.44
C GLY A 54 -1.04 -5.82 -1.31
N ARG A 55 0.16 -5.44 -0.92
CA ARG A 55 0.78 -5.92 0.30
C ARG A 55 0.78 -4.78 1.30
N ILE A 56 0.22 -4.97 2.48
CA ILE A 56 0.15 -3.97 3.54
C ILE A 56 0.78 -4.60 4.77
N ASP A 57 1.81 -3.97 5.32
CA ASP A 57 2.63 -4.46 6.42
C ASP A 57 3.17 -5.90 6.22
N GLY A 58 3.46 -6.27 4.97
CA GLY A 58 3.90 -7.62 4.62
C GLY A 58 2.76 -8.65 4.43
N GLU A 59 1.53 -8.31 4.80
CA GLU A 59 0.33 -9.12 4.55
C GLU A 59 -0.27 -8.85 3.17
N LEU A 60 -0.78 -9.89 2.52
CA LEU A 60 -1.45 -9.76 1.23
C LEU A 60 -2.90 -9.34 1.45
N VAL A 61 -3.25 -8.14 1.01
CA VAL A 61 -4.60 -7.58 1.09
C VAL A 61 -5.21 -7.59 -0.30
N ILE A 62 -6.33 -8.30 -0.44
CA ILE A 62 -7.11 -8.40 -1.67
C ILE A 62 -8.49 -7.81 -1.38
N LYS A 63 -8.89 -6.83 -2.18
CA LYS A 63 -10.20 -6.18 -2.10
C LYS A 63 -10.85 -6.12 -3.46
N GLN A 64 -12.18 -6.16 -3.50
CA GLN A 64 -12.91 -6.10 -4.76
C GLN A 64 -12.88 -4.69 -5.38
N THR A 65 -12.81 -3.65 -4.54
CA THR A 65 -12.80 -2.25 -4.96
C THR A 65 -11.56 -1.51 -4.46
N GLU A 66 -11.15 -0.50 -5.23
CA GLU A 66 -10.07 0.42 -4.85
C GLU A 66 -10.40 1.16 -3.55
N GLU A 67 -11.67 1.55 -3.36
CA GLU A 67 -12.13 2.28 -2.17
C GLU A 67 -11.96 1.46 -0.89
N GLU A 68 -12.37 0.19 -0.90
CA GLU A 68 -12.13 -0.70 0.25
C GLU A 68 -10.64 -0.88 0.53
N PHE A 69 -9.82 -0.95 -0.52
CA PHE A 69 -8.37 -1.03 -0.37
C PHE A 69 -7.80 0.25 0.27
N LEU A 70 -8.24 1.42 -0.18
CA LEU A 70 -7.86 2.73 0.36
C LEU A 70 -8.29 2.88 1.82
N GLU A 71 -9.51 2.47 2.18
CA GLU A 71 -10.00 2.50 3.56
C GLU A 71 -9.24 1.52 4.46
N PHE A 72 -8.94 0.32 3.96
CA PHE A 72 -8.14 -0.64 4.70
C PHE A 72 -6.71 -0.12 4.92
N ALA A 73 -6.09 0.42 3.87
CA ALA A 73 -4.78 1.07 3.92
C ALA A 73 -4.76 2.25 4.90
N LYS A 74 -5.84 3.05 4.94
CA LYS A 74 -5.97 4.18 5.87
C LYS A 74 -6.14 3.73 7.33
N ASN A 75 -6.82 2.62 7.58
CA ASN A 75 -7.02 2.07 8.93
C ASN A 75 -5.78 1.32 9.47
N ASN A 76 -4.86 0.90 8.62
CA ASN A 76 -3.61 0.20 9.00
C ASN A 76 -2.38 1.13 8.96
N LYS A 77 -2.56 2.41 9.33
CA LYS A 77 -1.49 3.42 9.50
C LYS A 77 -0.86 3.35 10.90
#